data_AF-A0AAD6X9E7-F1
#
_entry.id   AF-A0AAD6X9E7-F1
#
_cell.length_a   1.000
_cell.length_b   1.000
_cell.length_c   1.000
_cell.angle_alpha   90.00
_cell.angle_beta   90.00
_cell.angle_gamma   90.00
#
_symmetry.space_group_name_H-M   'P 1'
#
loop_
_entity.id
_entity.type
_entity.pdbx_description
1 polymer ?
#
loop_
_entity_poly.entity_id
_entity_poly.type
_entity_poly.pdbx_seq_one_letter_code
_entity_poly.pdbx_strand_id
1 'polypeptide(L)'
;MQATLRVQAHKALFDQEVVSSFFPAVHIYHISAEYTCSYCMWGYMENFRLYTEALERGERVRPTKFKLVPGGNHFLHCDAPELLLREIIEGSVAE
;
A
#
# COMPACT_ATOMS: atom_id res chain seq x y z
N MET A 1 -6.87 13.20 -7.94
CA MET A 1 -5.52 12.70 -8.30
C MET A 1 -5.22 13.09 -9.73
N GLN A 2 -4.03 13.61 -10.02
CA GLN A 2 -3.61 13.99 -11.38
C GLN A 2 -3.65 12.77 -12.31
N ALA A 3 -4.14 12.93 -13.54
CA ALA A 3 -4.37 11.81 -14.47
C ALA A 3 -3.10 10.98 -14.73
N THR A 4 -1.96 11.66 -14.92
CA THR A 4 -0.66 11.00 -15.13
C THR A 4 -0.27 10.12 -13.93
N LEU A 5 -0.42 10.63 -12.70
CA LEU A 5 -0.06 9.86 -11.50
C LEU A 5 -0.93 8.61 -11.36
N ARG A 6 -2.23 8.71 -11.68
CA ARG A 6 -3.14 7.55 -11.68
C ARG A 6 -2.66 6.48 -12.67
N VAL A 7 -2.33 6.86 -13.90
CA VAL A 7 -1.87 5.92 -14.93
C VAL A 7 -0.56 5.26 -14.52
N GLN A 8 0.42 6.03 -14.03
CA GLN A 8 1.71 5.49 -13.65
C GLN A 8 1.63 4.60 -12.41
N ALA A 9 0.84 4.99 -11.40
CA ALA A 9 0.59 4.15 -10.23
C ALA A 9 -0.07 2.82 -10.63
N HIS A 10 -1.06 2.86 -11.53
CA HIS A 10 -1.71 1.65 -12.01
C HIS A 10 -0.71 0.73 -12.72
N LYS A 11 0.14 1.28 -13.59
CA LYS A 11 1.18 0.50 -14.27
C LYS A 11 2.18 -0.14 -13.29
N ALA A 12 2.68 0.64 -12.33
CA ALA A 12 3.68 0.15 -11.38
C ALA A 12 3.17 -0.99 -10.47
N LEU A 13 1.85 -1.00 -10.19
CA LEU A 13 1.23 -1.91 -9.24
C LEU A 13 0.45 -3.07 -9.89
N PHE A 14 -0.17 -2.87 -11.06
CA PHE A 14 -1.16 -3.80 -11.62
C PHE A 14 -0.88 -4.23 -13.06
N ASP A 15 0.01 -3.56 -13.79
CA ASP A 15 0.36 -3.98 -15.15
C ASP A 15 1.33 -5.17 -15.08
N GLN A 16 0.87 -6.34 -15.54
CA GLN A 16 1.62 -7.59 -15.42
C GLN A 16 2.98 -7.59 -16.13
N GLU A 17 3.08 -6.92 -17.29
CA GLU A 17 4.34 -6.82 -18.03
C GLU A 17 5.34 -5.96 -17.24
N VAL A 18 4.89 -4.81 -16.75
CA VAL A 18 5.71 -3.91 -15.93
C VAL A 18 6.10 -4.57 -14.62
N VAL A 19 5.15 -5.25 -13.96
CA VAL A 19 5.38 -5.91 -12.67
C VAL A 19 6.45 -7.01 -12.77
N SER A 20 6.42 -7.76 -13.87
CA SER A 20 7.34 -8.88 -14.10
C SER A 20 8.70 -8.43 -14.63
N SER A 21 8.75 -7.32 -15.37
CA SER A 21 9.97 -6.87 -16.05
C SER A 21 10.79 -5.90 -15.21
N PHE A 22 10.14 -5.03 -14.43
CA PHE A 22 10.80 -4.00 -13.64
C PHE A 22 10.60 -4.26 -12.15
N PHE A 23 11.73 -4.41 -11.45
CA PHE A 23 11.78 -4.69 -10.01
C PHE A 23 10.90 -5.86 -9.55
N PRO A 24 11.01 -7.06 -10.15
CA PRO A 24 10.09 -8.17 -9.91
C PRO A 24 10.05 -8.66 -8.45
N ALA A 25 11.09 -8.38 -7.66
CA ALA A 25 11.21 -8.76 -6.26
C ALA A 25 10.77 -7.66 -5.27
N VAL A 26 10.30 -6.50 -5.75
CA VAL A 26 9.81 -5.45 -4.87
C VAL A 26 8.47 -5.83 -4.27
N HIS A 27 8.41 -5.75 -2.95
CA HIS A 27 7.20 -5.91 -2.15
C HIS A 27 6.79 -4.54 -1.63
N ILE A 28 5.49 -4.26 -1.66
CA ILE A 28 4.93 -3.03 -1.13
C ILE A 28 4.30 -3.31 0.23
N TYR A 29 4.60 -2.46 1.21
CA TYR A 29 3.89 -2.43 2.47
C TYR A 29 3.13 -1.11 2.60
N HIS A 30 1.82 -1.16 2.38
CA HIS A 30 0.97 0.02 2.39
C HIS A 30 0.37 0.21 3.79
N ILE A 31 0.95 1.15 4.54
CA ILE A 31 0.53 1.51 5.89
C ILE A 31 -0.43 2.71 5.83
N SER A 32 -1.58 2.58 6.50
CA SER A 32 -2.49 3.67 6.84
C SER A 32 -2.77 3.66 8.34
N ALA A 33 -3.46 4.67 8.86
CA ALA A 33 -3.75 4.82 10.29
C ALA A 33 -5.25 5.08 10.52
N GLU A 34 -5.83 4.45 11.55
CA GLU A 34 -7.29 4.41 11.77
C GLU A 34 -7.96 5.80 11.89
N TYR A 35 -7.32 6.75 12.56
CA TYR A 35 -7.81 8.11 12.81
C TYR A 35 -7.14 9.16 11.91
N THR A 36 -6.69 8.76 10.72
CA THR A 36 -6.20 9.70 9.70
C THR A 36 -7.35 10.42 8.99
N CYS A 37 -7.04 11.40 8.13
CA CYS A 37 -8.06 12.10 7.36
C CYS A 37 -8.74 11.20 6.31
N SER A 38 -9.96 11.57 5.91
CA SER A 38 -10.78 10.77 4.98
C SER A 38 -10.07 10.43 3.67
N TYR A 39 -9.24 11.33 3.16
CA TYR A 39 -8.48 11.12 1.93
C TYR A 39 -7.48 9.96 2.04
N CYS A 40 -6.73 9.88 3.15
CA CYS A 40 -5.78 8.80 3.38
C CYS A 40 -6.51 7.45 3.55
N MET A 41 -7.60 7.41 4.31
CA MET A 41 -8.40 6.20 4.45
C MET A 41 -9.02 5.75 3.14
N TRP A 42 -9.54 6.67 2.33
CA TRP A 42 -10.07 6.33 1.01
C TRP A 42 -9.00 5.73 0.11
N GLY A 43 -7.78 6.31 0.09
CA GLY A 43 -6.65 5.76 -0.67
C GLY A 43 -6.26 4.34 -0.23
N TYR A 44 -6.28 4.05 1.07
CA TYR A 44 -6.05 2.71 1.60
C TYR A 44 -7.13 1.73 1.14
N MET A 45 -8.41 2.05 1.36
CA MET A 45 -9.54 1.18 1.04
C MET A 45 -9.64 0.90 -0.46
N GLU A 46 -9.48 1.93 -1.29
CA GLU A 46 -9.59 1.79 -2.74
C GLU A 46 -8.44 0.96 -3.31
N ASN A 47 -7.21 1.17 -2.84
CA ASN A 47 -6.08 0.37 -3.29
C ASN A 47 -6.20 -1.10 -2.82
N PHE A 48 -6.71 -1.33 -1.61
CA PHE A 48 -7.00 -2.67 -1.11
C PHE A 48 -8.07 -3.39 -1.93
N ARG A 49 -9.15 -2.67 -2.30
CA ARG A 49 -10.21 -3.19 -3.18
C ARG A 49 -9.65 -3.58 -4.55
N LEU A 50 -8.93 -2.66 -5.21
CA LEU A 50 -8.34 -2.89 -6.53
C LEU A 50 -7.36 -4.08 -6.52
N TYR A 51 -6.54 -4.19 -5.48
CA TYR A 51 -5.63 -5.31 -5.30
C TYR A 51 -6.34 -6.65 -5.15
N THR A 52 -7.36 -6.71 -4.28
CA THR A 52 -8.14 -7.92 -4.06
C THR A 52 -8.85 -8.37 -5.33
N GLU A 53 -9.51 -7.44 -6.03
CA GLU A 53 -10.19 -7.73 -7.29
C GLU A 53 -9.23 -8.23 -8.38
N ALA A 54 -8.01 -7.69 -8.45
CA ALA A 54 -7.01 -8.16 -9.40
C ALA A 54 -6.53 -9.59 -9.08
N LEU A 55 -6.33 -9.90 -7.80
CA LEU A 55 -6.01 -11.27 -7.37
C LEU A 55 -7.15 -12.24 -7.68
N GLU A 56 -8.41 -11.85 -7.46
CA GLU A 56 -9.59 -12.66 -7.80
C GLU A 56 -9.71 -12.95 -9.30
N ARG A 57 -9.26 -12.01 -10.15
CA ARG A 57 -9.15 -12.22 -11.61
C ARG A 57 -7.95 -13.07 -12.02
N GLY A 58 -7.08 -13.47 -11.08
CA GLY A 58 -5.86 -14.21 -11.36
C GLY A 58 -4.76 -13.37 -12.00
N GLU A 59 -4.84 -12.04 -11.89
CA GLU A 59 -3.84 -11.14 -12.43
C GLU A 59 -2.56 -11.17 -11.60
N ARG A 60 -1.40 -11.14 -12.27
CA ARG A 60 -0.12 -11.00 -11.58
C ARG A 60 0.14 -9.52 -11.29
N VAL A 61 -0.09 -9.14 -10.04
CA VAL A 61 0.09 -7.78 -9.52
C VAL A 61 1.32 -7.67 -8.63
N ARG A 62 1.75 -6.44 -8.32
CA ARG A 62 2.85 -6.18 -7.40
C ARG A 62 2.48 -6.71 -6.00
N PRO A 63 3.25 -7.63 -5.40
CA PRO A 63 2.97 -8.13 -4.07
C PRO A 63 2.84 -6.99 -3.07
N THR A 64 1.65 -6.86 -2.47
CA THR A 64 1.33 -5.75 -1.56
C THR A 64 0.70 -6.29 -0.29
N LYS A 65 1.32 -5.96 0.85
CA LYS A 65 0.76 -6.17 2.19
C LYS A 65 0.13 -4.85 2.65
N PHE A 66 -1.05 -4.92 3.25
CA PHE A 66 -1.79 -3.75 3.73
C PHE A 66 -1.84 -3.75 5.25
N LYS A 67 -1.57 -2.60 5.86
CA LYS A 67 -1.64 -2.41 7.32
C LYS A 67 -2.46 -1.18 7.66
N LEU A 68 -3.45 -1.37 8.51
CA LEU A 68 -4.11 -0.27 9.20
C LEU A 68 -3.59 -0.26 10.64
N VAL A 69 -2.92 0.83 11.06
CA VAL A 69 -2.42 0.98 12.42
C VAL A 69 -3.57 1.37 13.35
N PRO A 70 -3.95 0.50 14.30
CA PRO A 70 -5.03 0.79 15.25
C PRO A 70 -4.66 1.97 16.13
N GLY A 71 -5.60 2.88 16.35
CA GLY A 71 -5.37 4.09 17.17
C GLY A 71 -4.45 5.14 16.55
N GLY A 72 -3.82 4.87 15.40
CA GLY A 72 -2.89 5.81 14.77
C GLY A 72 -3.61 6.95 14.06
N ASN A 73 -2.98 8.13 14.01
CA ASN A 73 -3.46 9.29 13.27
C ASN A 73 -2.54 9.64 12.08
N HIS A 74 -2.79 10.75 11.38
CA HIS A 74 -1.96 11.20 10.26
C HIS A 74 -0.51 11.56 10.65
N PHE A 75 -0.34 12.08 11.87
CA PHE A 75 0.93 12.50 12.46
C PHE A 75 1.57 11.41 13.34
N LEU A 76 1.31 10.13 13.05
CA LEU A 76 1.82 8.99 13.83
C LEU A 76 3.35 9.03 14.03
N HIS A 77 4.06 9.55 13.04
CA HIS A 77 5.51 9.75 13.06
C HIS A 77 5.99 10.80 14.08
N CYS A 78 5.12 11.71 14.51
CA CYS A 78 5.39 12.70 15.56
C CYS A 78 4.83 12.25 16.91
N ASP A 79 3.59 11.78 16.93
CA ASP A 79 2.84 11.55 18.17
C ASP A 79 3.16 10.19 18.81
N ALA A 80 3.50 9.19 18.00
CA ALA A 80 3.87 7.84 18.46
C ALA A 80 4.91 7.20 17.51
N PRO A 81 6.12 7.76 17.40
CA PRO A 81 7.14 7.30 16.46
C PRO A 81 7.55 5.84 16.69
N GLU A 82 7.58 5.37 17.93
CA GLU A 82 7.91 3.97 18.26
C GLU A 82 6.86 3.00 17.73
N LEU A 83 5.57 3.40 17.78
CA LEU A 83 4.48 2.63 17.21
C LEU A 83 4.68 2.51 15.69
N LEU A 84 4.87 3.64 14.98
CA LEU A 84 5.09 3.61 13.53
C LEU A 84 6.33 2.78 13.14
N LEU A 85 7.44 2.95 13.85
CA LEU A 85 8.67 2.19 13.59
C LEU A 85 8.47 0.69 13.78
N ARG A 86 7.74 0.27 14.83
CA ARG A 86 7.40 -1.14 15.03
C ARG A 86 6.65 -1.71 13.82
N GLU A 87 5.62 -1.01 13.35
CA GLU A 87 4.83 -1.47 12.20
C GLU A 87 5.69 -1.53 10.91
N ILE A 88 6.58 -0.55 10.69
CA ILE A 88 7.52 -0.56 9.56
C ILE A 88 8.46 -1.76 9.63
N ILE A 89 9.05 -2.04 10.80
CA ILE A 89 9.95 -3.18 10.99
C ILE A 89 9.21 -4.49 10.73
N GLU A 90 8.02 -4.67 11.30
CA GLU A 90 7.17 -5.85 11.07
C GLU A 90 6.89 -6.07 9.58
N GLY A 91 6.58 -5.02 8.82
CA GLY A 91 6.36 -5.13 7.37
C GLY A 91 7.62 -5.32 6.52
N SER A 92 8.80 -5.02 7.07
CA SER A 92 10.09 -5.12 6.36
C SER A 92 10.72 -6.51 6.43
N VAL A 93 10.27 -7.35 7.37
CA VAL A 93 10.73 -8.73 7.45
C VAL A 93 10.03 -9.54 6.37
N ALA A 94 10.80 -10.02 5.38
CA ALA A 94 10.31 -10.93 4.37
C ALA A 94 9.99 -12.30 5.00
N GLU A 95 8.82 -12.86 4.66
CA GLU A 95 8.53 -14.30 4.84
C GLU A 95 9.00 -15.06 3.61
#